data_AF-A0A1A9RIP3-F1
#
_entry.id   AF-A0A1A9RIP3-F1
#
_cell.length_a   1.000
_cell.length_b   1.000
_cell.length_c   1.000
_cell.angle_alpha   90.00
_cell.angle_beta   90.00
_cell.angle_gamma   90.00
#
_symmetry.space_group_name_H-M   'P 1'
#
loop_
_entity.id
_entity.type
_entity.pdbx_description
1 polymer ?
#
loop_
_entity_poly.entity_id
_entity_poly.type
_entity_poly.pdbx_seq_one_letter_code
_entity_poly.pdbx_strand_id
1 'polypeptide(L)'
;MFTSRDLGQFLYSLFNVLEVIGIVAAIVIAIIASVVCYHIKPQWMQKHRWLVPVPALIVLFVFLVIPYFLQKERDAQRQQELQQARAERAAWRKQYYEPAKARFDQLCQNAGEKIYRTADNVDGILLLKVRGDDEKYQSNRYNPRKDQMWEDAAVESEFDREAYIEEFLLPYTSSFPRYIYADVLQKNGLVIRYSRQREDQNWVMEQKPTPHPRARYAVTYENDISWENRKHWIAGTTIKIIDTKTNELMAEKTMYAFVPELGYSKFEQNPNPWGRGMRCPSGESEFEQRTVTFAIKVLIPSNLSRRLQND
;
A
#
# COMPACT_ATOMS: atom_id res chain seq x y z
N MET A 1 -8.09 -25.73 -0.25
CA MET A 1 -8.85 -24.63 0.39
C MET A 1 -10.00 -24.33 -0.54
N PHE A 2 -11.23 -24.76 -0.22
CA PHE A 2 -12.41 -24.53 -1.05
C PHE A 2 -12.72 -23.03 -0.98
N THR A 3 -12.56 -22.30 -2.08
CA THR A 3 -12.83 -20.86 -2.11
C THR A 3 -14.32 -20.61 -2.33
N SER A 4 -14.80 -19.41 -1.96
CA SER A 4 -16.20 -19.00 -2.25
C SER A 4 -16.52 -19.05 -3.75
N ARG A 5 -15.49 -18.94 -4.60
CA ARG A 5 -15.57 -19.10 -6.05
C ARG A 5 -15.85 -20.55 -6.46
N ASP A 6 -15.20 -21.51 -5.83
CA ASP A 6 -15.39 -22.95 -6.11
C ASP A 6 -16.77 -23.44 -5.68
N LEU A 7 -17.26 -22.94 -4.53
CA LEU A 7 -18.62 -23.23 -4.06
C LEU A 7 -19.67 -22.61 -5.00
N GLY A 8 -19.43 -21.39 -5.49
CA GLY A 8 -20.30 -20.73 -6.47
C GLY A 8 -20.37 -21.49 -7.80
N GLN A 9 -19.23 -21.98 -8.30
CA GLN A 9 -19.18 -22.79 -9.52
C GLN A 9 -19.87 -24.14 -9.35
N PHE A 10 -19.69 -24.79 -8.19
CA PHE A 10 -20.35 -26.07 -7.89
C PHE A 10 -21.88 -25.91 -7.78
N LEU A 11 -22.36 -24.90 -7.07
CA LEU A 11 -23.80 -24.62 -6.95
C LEU A 11 -24.42 -24.24 -8.30
N TYR A 12 -23.71 -23.46 -9.12
CA TYR A 12 -24.13 -23.11 -10.47
C TYR A 12 -24.24 -24.36 -11.38
N SER A 13 -23.25 -25.26 -11.29
CA SER A 13 -23.28 -26.54 -12.00
C SER A 13 -24.43 -27.43 -11.55
N LEU A 14 -24.69 -27.52 -10.24
CA LEU A 14 -25.79 -28.31 -9.68
C LEU A 14 -27.15 -27.77 -10.13
N PHE A 15 -27.31 -26.45 -10.11
CA PHE A 15 -28.53 -25.77 -10.56
C PHE A 15 -28.82 -26.03 -12.04
N ASN A 16 -27.81 -25.92 -12.91
CA ASN A 16 -27.95 -26.23 -14.34
C ASN A 16 -28.33 -27.71 -14.58
N VAL A 17 -27.77 -28.65 -13.81
CA VAL A 17 -28.13 -30.07 -13.94
C VAL A 17 -29.58 -30.33 -13.53
N LEU A 18 -30.05 -29.71 -12.45
CA LEU A 18 -31.44 -29.79 -12.00
C LEU A 18 -32.41 -29.16 -13.01
N GLU A 19 -32.02 -28.04 -13.64
CA GLU A 19 -32.80 -27.39 -14.68
C GLU A 19 -32.94 -28.28 -15.94
N VAL A 20 -31.84 -28.91 -16.37
CA VAL A 20 -31.87 -29.86 -17.50
C VAL A 20 -32.74 -31.08 -17.19
N ILE A 21 -32.65 -31.64 -15.98
CA ILE A 21 -33.51 -32.76 -15.55
C ILE A 21 -34.99 -32.34 -15.54
N GLY A 22 -35.29 -31.14 -15.07
CA GLY A 22 -36.65 -30.57 -15.09
C GLY A 22 -37.23 -30.41 -16.50
N ILE A 23 -36.42 -29.92 -17.44
CA ILE A 23 -36.79 -29.78 -18.86
C ILE A 23 -37.10 -31.15 -19.47
N VAL A 24 -36.23 -32.13 -19.26
CA VAL A 24 -36.42 -33.49 -19.79
C VAL A 24 -37.68 -34.14 -19.22
N ALA A 25 -37.92 -34.00 -17.91
CA ALA A 25 -39.12 -34.51 -17.26
C ALA A 25 -40.41 -33.86 -17.83
N ALA A 26 -40.41 -32.54 -18.05
CA ALA A 26 -41.55 -31.83 -18.62
C ALA A 26 -41.85 -32.28 -20.06
N ILE A 27 -40.82 -32.51 -20.88
CA ILE A 27 -40.96 -33.03 -22.26
C ILE A 27 -41.57 -34.44 -22.22
N VAL A 28 -41.06 -35.32 -21.35
CA VAL A 28 -41.57 -36.70 -21.20
C VAL A 28 -43.04 -36.71 -20.77
N ILE A 29 -43.42 -35.87 -19.81
CA ILE A 29 -44.82 -35.74 -19.36
C ILE A 29 -45.73 -35.25 -20.51
N ALA A 30 -45.28 -34.27 -21.30
CA ALA A 30 -46.04 -33.77 -22.44
C ALA A 30 -46.22 -34.83 -23.54
N ILE A 31 -45.21 -35.66 -23.80
CA ILE A 31 -45.28 -36.79 -24.73
C ILE A 31 -46.29 -37.84 -24.22
N ILE A 32 -46.20 -38.24 -22.94
CA ILE A 32 -47.11 -39.21 -22.33
C ILE A 32 -48.56 -38.72 -22.39
N ALA A 33 -48.81 -37.46 -22.03
CA ALA A 33 -50.14 -36.85 -22.09
C ALA A 33 -50.71 -36.85 -23.53
N SER A 34 -49.86 -36.59 -24.52
CA SER A 34 -50.24 -36.62 -25.94
C SER A 34 -50.61 -38.03 -26.41
N VAL A 35 -49.88 -39.06 -25.97
CA VAL A 35 -50.16 -40.47 -26.26
C VAL A 35 -51.47 -40.93 -25.61
N VAL A 36 -51.70 -40.57 -24.34
CA VAL A 36 -52.93 -40.90 -23.61
C VAL A 36 -54.16 -40.25 -24.27
N CYS A 37 -54.07 -38.97 -24.66
CA CYS A 37 -55.14 -38.28 -25.38
C CYS A 37 -55.46 -38.91 -26.75
N TYR A 38 -54.46 -39.43 -27.46
CA TYR A 38 -54.64 -40.15 -28.72
C TYR A 38 -55.43 -41.46 -28.55
N HIS A 39 -55.20 -42.19 -27.46
CA HIS A 39 -55.93 -43.41 -27.13
C HIS A 39 -57.38 -43.16 -26.67
N ILE A 40 -57.64 -42.06 -25.95
CA ILE A 40 -58.97 -41.78 -25.38
C ILE A 40 -59.93 -41.18 -26.42
N LYS A 41 -59.46 -40.26 -27.30
CA LYS A 41 -60.30 -39.62 -28.34
C LYS A 41 -59.58 -39.47 -29.69
N PRO A 42 -59.41 -40.57 -30.45
CA PRO A 42 -58.62 -40.57 -31.70
C PRO A 42 -59.17 -39.66 -32.80
N GLN A 43 -60.50 -39.57 -32.97
CA GLN A 43 -61.12 -38.73 -34.00
C GLN A 43 -60.91 -37.22 -33.77
N TRP A 44 -60.84 -36.78 -32.51
CA TRP A 44 -60.59 -35.39 -32.15
C TRP A 44 -59.13 -35.00 -32.39
N MET A 45 -58.19 -35.88 -32.04
CA MET A 45 -56.77 -35.71 -32.31
C MET A 45 -56.42 -35.72 -33.81
N GLN A 46 -57.14 -36.51 -34.62
CA GLN A 46 -56.99 -36.45 -36.08
C GLN A 46 -57.44 -35.10 -36.67
N LYS A 47 -58.53 -34.52 -36.14
CA LYS A 47 -59.03 -33.19 -36.54
C LYS A 47 -58.12 -32.05 -36.09
N HIS A 48 -57.50 -32.16 -34.91
CA HIS A 48 -56.63 -31.13 -34.32
C HIS A 48 -55.15 -31.54 -34.28
N ARG A 49 -54.69 -32.24 -35.32
CA ARG A 49 -53.32 -32.77 -35.41
C ARG A 49 -52.24 -31.69 -35.32
N TRP A 50 -52.59 -30.44 -35.68
CA TRP A 50 -51.72 -29.27 -35.60
C TRP A 50 -51.40 -28.82 -34.16
N LEU A 51 -52.12 -29.29 -33.15
CA LEU A 51 -51.86 -28.97 -31.73
C LEU A 51 -50.80 -29.85 -31.07
N VAL A 52 -50.42 -30.97 -31.71
CA VAL A 52 -49.43 -31.93 -31.18
C VAL A 52 -48.03 -31.31 -30.90
N PRO A 53 -47.46 -30.43 -31.75
CA PRO A 53 -46.15 -29.83 -31.47
C PRO A 53 -46.19 -28.69 -30.46
N VAL A 54 -47.37 -28.18 -30.09
CA VAL A 54 -47.52 -26.97 -29.26
C VAL A 54 -46.84 -27.09 -27.90
N PRO A 55 -46.97 -28.19 -27.13
CA PRO A 55 -46.28 -28.33 -25.84
C PRO A 55 -44.76 -28.30 -25.97
N ALA A 56 -44.20 -28.94 -27.00
CA ALA A 56 -42.75 -28.95 -27.23
C ALA A 56 -42.22 -27.56 -27.60
N LEU A 57 -42.98 -26.82 -28.42
CA LEU A 57 -42.67 -25.42 -28.76
C LEU A 57 -42.74 -24.52 -27.53
N ILE A 58 -43.70 -24.73 -26.62
CA ILE A 58 -43.80 -23.99 -25.35
C ILE A 58 -42.57 -24.26 -24.48
N VAL A 59 -42.16 -25.53 -24.32
CA VAL A 59 -40.97 -25.88 -23.53
C VAL A 59 -39.71 -25.25 -24.12
N LEU A 60 -39.51 -25.34 -25.44
CA LEU A 60 -38.37 -24.71 -26.12
C LEU A 60 -38.36 -23.18 -25.93
N PHE A 61 -39.52 -22.54 -26.04
CA PHE A 61 -39.63 -21.11 -25.84
C PHE A 61 -39.33 -20.69 -24.39
N VAL A 62 -39.91 -21.40 -23.41
CA VAL A 62 -39.76 -21.08 -21.97
C VAL A 62 -38.34 -21.30 -21.46
N PHE A 63 -37.67 -22.37 -21.90
CA PHE A 63 -36.37 -22.75 -21.33
C PHE A 63 -35.15 -22.34 -22.17
N LEU A 64 -35.30 -22.09 -23.47
CA LEU A 64 -34.17 -21.67 -24.31
C LEU A 64 -34.30 -20.22 -24.75
N VAL A 65 -35.48 -19.83 -25.24
CA VAL A 65 -35.66 -18.52 -25.85
C VAL A 65 -35.75 -17.42 -24.80
N ILE A 66 -36.63 -17.56 -23.79
CA ILE A 66 -36.79 -16.55 -22.72
C ILE A 66 -35.47 -16.33 -21.96
N PRO A 67 -34.75 -17.35 -21.45
CA PRO A 67 -33.52 -17.14 -20.70
C PRO A 67 -32.40 -16.54 -21.55
N TYR A 68 -32.30 -16.90 -22.84
CA TYR A 68 -31.35 -16.29 -23.77
C TYR A 68 -31.55 -14.77 -23.89
N PHE A 69 -32.80 -14.32 -24.07
CA PHE A 69 -33.10 -12.89 -24.15
C PHE A 69 -32.84 -12.16 -22.82
N LEU A 70 -33.26 -12.74 -21.69
CA LEU A 70 -32.99 -12.18 -20.36
C LEU A 70 -31.50 -12.09 -20.05
N GLN A 71 -30.71 -13.10 -20.44
CA GLN A 71 -29.26 -13.10 -20.29
C GLN A 71 -28.61 -12.03 -21.17
N LYS A 72 -29.04 -11.94 -22.43
CA LYS A 72 -28.53 -10.94 -23.39
C LYS A 72 -28.79 -9.51 -22.90
N GLU A 73 -29.97 -9.22 -22.36
CA GLU A 73 -30.29 -7.92 -21.76
C GLU A 73 -29.40 -7.63 -20.54
N ARG A 74 -29.24 -8.61 -19.64
CA ARG A 74 -28.38 -8.49 -18.45
C ARG A 74 -26.91 -8.26 -18.84
N ASP A 75 -26.43 -8.92 -19.88
CA ASP A 75 -25.06 -8.74 -20.37
C ASP A 75 -24.89 -7.37 -21.04
N ALA A 76 -25.88 -6.89 -21.80
CA ALA A 76 -25.88 -5.53 -22.35
C ALA A 76 -25.86 -4.46 -21.24
N GLN A 77 -26.67 -4.64 -20.19
CA GLN A 77 -26.67 -3.78 -19.00
C GLN A 77 -25.30 -3.78 -18.32
N ARG A 78 -24.71 -4.96 -18.08
CA ARG A 78 -23.37 -5.08 -17.46
C ARG A 78 -22.29 -4.40 -18.30
N GLN A 79 -22.36 -4.50 -19.63
CA GLN A 79 -21.42 -3.81 -20.53
C GLN A 79 -21.58 -2.29 -20.43
N GLN A 80 -22.81 -1.80 -20.38
CA GLN A 80 -23.11 -0.37 -20.22
C GLN A 80 -22.60 0.16 -18.87
N GLU A 81 -22.86 -0.54 -17.76
CA GLU A 81 -22.33 -0.21 -16.43
C GLU A 81 -20.80 -0.17 -16.43
N LEU A 82 -20.15 -1.15 -17.08
CA LEU A 82 -18.70 -1.20 -17.18
C LEU A 82 -18.14 -0.03 -18.01
N GLN A 83 -18.82 0.36 -19.09
CA GLN A 83 -18.46 1.53 -19.89
C GLN A 83 -18.61 2.82 -19.11
N GLN A 84 -19.71 2.98 -18.38
CA GLN A 84 -19.94 4.13 -17.49
C GLN A 84 -18.85 4.20 -16.41
N ALA A 85 -18.57 3.11 -15.71
CA ALA A 85 -17.52 3.06 -14.69
C ALA A 85 -16.12 3.37 -15.26
N ARG A 86 -15.83 2.95 -16.50
CA ARG A 86 -14.58 3.29 -17.21
C ARG A 86 -14.52 4.78 -17.55
N ALA A 87 -15.62 5.35 -18.04
CA ALA A 87 -15.72 6.77 -18.37
C ALA A 87 -15.57 7.65 -17.12
N GLU A 88 -16.25 7.29 -16.02
CA GLU A 88 -16.12 7.95 -14.72
C GLU A 88 -14.68 7.87 -14.20
N ARG A 89 -14.04 6.69 -14.26
CA ARG A 89 -12.65 6.54 -13.82
C ARG A 89 -11.67 7.33 -14.70
N ALA A 90 -11.92 7.43 -16.01
CA ALA A 90 -11.13 8.24 -16.92
C ALA A 90 -11.31 9.75 -16.64
N ALA A 91 -12.54 10.20 -16.39
CA ALA A 91 -12.84 11.57 -16.01
C ALA A 91 -12.17 11.93 -14.67
N TRP A 92 -12.31 11.06 -13.66
CA TRP A 92 -11.64 11.22 -12.37
C TRP A 92 -10.11 11.27 -12.53
N ARG A 93 -9.54 10.40 -13.37
CA ARG A 93 -8.10 10.37 -13.64
C ARG A 93 -7.63 11.70 -14.22
N LYS A 94 -8.33 12.22 -15.22
CA LYS A 94 -8.00 13.51 -15.86
C LYS A 94 -8.16 14.69 -14.91
N GLN A 95 -9.19 14.68 -14.08
CA GLN A 95 -9.50 15.80 -13.18
C GLN A 95 -8.61 15.84 -11.93
N TYR A 96 -8.27 14.69 -11.35
CA TYR A 96 -7.62 14.63 -10.04
C TYR A 96 -6.24 13.97 -10.06
N TYR A 97 -6.10 12.82 -10.72
CA TYR A 97 -4.84 12.07 -10.73
C TYR A 97 -3.77 12.75 -11.58
N GLU A 98 -4.07 13.17 -12.81
CA GLU A 98 -3.08 13.75 -13.72
C GLU A 98 -2.42 15.03 -13.14
N PRO A 99 -3.16 16.00 -12.57
CA PRO A 99 -2.55 17.15 -11.92
C PRO A 99 -1.70 16.77 -10.70
N ALA A 100 -2.16 15.82 -9.88
CA ALA A 100 -1.41 15.34 -8.72
C ALA A 100 -0.09 14.65 -9.15
N LYS A 101 -0.16 13.79 -10.16
CA LYS A 101 1.00 13.09 -10.73
C LYS A 101 1.99 14.06 -11.35
N ALA A 102 1.52 15.04 -12.13
CA ALA A 102 2.39 16.05 -12.73
C ALA A 102 3.14 16.87 -11.68
N ARG A 103 2.45 17.24 -10.59
CA ARG A 103 3.08 17.93 -9.45
C ARG A 103 4.11 17.05 -8.74
N PHE A 104 3.79 15.79 -8.48
CA PHE A 104 4.74 14.83 -7.92
C PHE A 104 5.98 14.69 -8.83
N ASP A 105 5.79 14.55 -10.13
CA ASP A 105 6.87 14.43 -11.10
C ASP A 105 7.76 15.67 -11.12
N GLN A 106 7.18 16.86 -11.03
CA GLN A 106 7.93 18.11 -10.90
C GLN A 106 8.78 18.15 -9.63
N LEU A 107 8.22 17.74 -8.48
CA LEU A 107 8.96 17.68 -7.21
C LEU A 107 10.12 16.68 -7.30
N CYS A 108 9.89 15.55 -7.95
CA CYS A 108 10.88 14.49 -8.09
C CYS A 108 12.09 14.88 -8.95
N GLN A 109 12.00 15.89 -9.82
CA GLN A 109 13.14 16.35 -10.64
C GLN A 109 14.32 16.84 -9.79
N ASN A 110 14.04 17.38 -8.60
CA ASN A 110 15.05 17.90 -7.69
C ASN A 110 15.24 17.02 -6.43
N ALA A 111 14.58 15.86 -6.39
CA ALA A 111 14.70 14.90 -5.31
C ALA A 111 16.01 14.11 -5.42
N GLY A 112 16.40 13.48 -4.31
CA GLY A 112 17.61 12.66 -4.22
C GLY A 112 18.65 13.23 -3.29
N GLU A 113 19.80 12.57 -3.31
CA GLU A 113 20.94 12.84 -2.44
C GLU A 113 21.82 13.93 -3.05
N LYS A 114 22.21 14.91 -2.23
CA LYS A 114 23.26 15.88 -2.52
C LYS A 114 24.28 15.83 -1.39
N ILE A 115 25.48 15.35 -1.69
CA ILE A 115 26.56 15.21 -0.72
C ILE A 115 27.64 16.23 -1.08
N TYR A 116 27.82 17.24 -0.24
CA TYR A 116 28.81 18.30 -0.42
C TYR A 116 30.12 17.94 0.28
N ARG A 117 30.01 17.24 1.43
CA ARG A 117 31.14 16.83 2.26
C ARG A 117 30.81 15.56 3.01
N THR A 118 31.83 14.74 3.27
CA THR A 118 31.75 13.56 4.13
C THR A 118 32.69 13.69 5.33
N ALA A 119 32.50 12.85 6.35
CA ALA A 119 33.40 12.71 7.47
C ALA A 119 33.65 11.23 7.77
N ASP A 120 34.93 10.87 7.89
CA ASP A 120 35.36 9.53 8.30
C ASP A 120 35.53 9.41 9.81
N ASN A 121 35.62 8.16 10.28
CA ASN A 121 35.88 7.82 11.67
C ASN A 121 34.90 8.45 12.67
N VAL A 122 33.61 8.44 12.33
CA VAL A 122 32.55 9.00 13.18
C VAL A 122 32.12 7.98 14.24
N ASP A 123 32.38 8.27 15.51
CA ASP A 123 31.96 7.41 16.63
C ASP A 123 30.49 7.61 17.01
N GLY A 124 29.96 8.83 16.86
CA GLY A 124 28.58 9.12 17.21
C GLY A 124 28.03 10.34 16.50
N ILE A 125 26.70 10.39 16.47
CA ILE A 125 25.92 11.43 15.79
C ILE A 125 25.03 12.17 16.78
N LEU A 126 24.60 13.38 16.44
CA LEU A 126 23.61 14.16 17.16
C LEU A 126 22.29 14.17 16.38
N LEU A 127 21.26 13.47 16.87
CA LEU A 127 19.90 13.58 16.36
C LEU A 127 19.25 14.84 16.93
N LEU A 128 18.95 15.81 16.06
CA LEU A 128 18.24 17.03 16.48
C LEU A 128 16.74 16.83 16.62
N LYS A 129 16.21 15.80 15.95
CA LYS A 129 14.79 15.40 15.97
C LYS A 129 14.69 13.88 15.90
N VAL A 130 13.64 13.34 16.50
CA VAL A 130 13.30 11.92 16.48
C VAL A 130 11.91 11.78 15.87
N ARG A 131 11.74 10.87 14.89
CA ARG A 131 10.44 10.64 14.25
C ARG A 131 9.44 10.05 15.23
N GLY A 132 8.18 10.49 15.15
CA GLY A 132 7.12 10.02 16.05
C GLY A 132 7.29 10.35 17.54
N ASP A 133 8.13 11.31 17.91
CA ASP A 133 8.32 11.76 19.31
C ASP A 133 7.25 12.77 19.79
N ASP A 134 6.27 13.09 18.94
CA ASP A 134 5.18 13.99 19.29
C ASP A 134 4.06 13.31 20.07
N GLU A 135 3.41 14.08 20.96
CA GLU A 135 2.40 13.58 21.90
C GLU A 135 1.28 12.80 21.22
N LYS A 136 0.90 13.19 20.00
CA LYS A 136 -0.15 12.51 19.23
C LYS A 136 0.18 11.04 18.95
N TYR A 137 1.46 10.68 18.82
CA TYR A 137 1.90 9.30 18.59
C TYR A 137 1.89 8.44 19.84
N GLN A 138 1.72 9.05 21.02
CA GLN A 138 1.58 8.33 22.28
C GLN A 138 0.13 7.86 22.52
N SER A 139 -0.81 8.31 21.69
CA SER A 139 -2.22 7.93 21.77
C SER A 139 -2.53 6.72 20.89
N ASN A 140 -3.03 5.64 21.49
CA ASN A 140 -3.50 4.44 20.76
C ASN A 140 -4.69 4.71 19.81
N ARG A 141 -5.27 5.91 19.84
CA ARG A 141 -6.38 6.30 18.96
C ARG A 141 -5.90 6.92 17.64
N TYR A 142 -4.67 7.43 17.59
CA TYR A 142 -4.14 8.05 16.38
C TYR A 142 -3.50 6.99 15.50
N ASN A 143 -4.00 6.88 14.27
CA ASN A 143 -3.40 6.02 13.25
C ASN A 143 -2.85 6.90 12.11
N PRO A 144 -1.54 7.22 12.11
CA PRO A 144 -0.95 8.12 11.12
C PRO A 144 -1.04 7.57 9.69
N ARG A 145 -1.12 6.24 9.52
CA ARG A 145 -1.19 5.60 8.20
C ARG A 145 -2.44 5.96 7.41
N LYS A 146 -3.49 6.48 8.05
CA LYS A 146 -4.72 6.95 7.38
C LYS A 146 -4.79 8.46 7.23
N ASP A 147 -3.87 9.18 7.86
CA ASP A 147 -3.93 10.63 7.96
C ASP A 147 -3.25 11.25 6.73
N GLN A 148 -4.03 12.04 5.97
CA GLN A 148 -3.53 12.78 4.82
C GLN A 148 -2.42 13.77 5.22
N MET A 149 -2.47 14.28 6.46
CA MET A 149 -1.54 15.26 7.01
C MET A 149 -0.39 14.63 7.80
N TRP A 150 -0.23 13.30 7.74
CA TRP A 150 0.87 12.64 8.42
C TRP A 150 2.24 13.11 7.91
N GLU A 151 3.01 13.75 8.78
CA GLU A 151 4.27 14.41 8.46
C GLU A 151 5.35 13.44 8.00
N ASP A 152 5.44 12.24 8.57
CA ASP A 152 6.48 11.26 8.24
C ASP A 152 6.09 10.35 7.05
N ALA A 153 4.94 10.61 6.41
CA ALA A 153 4.40 9.78 5.33
C ALA A 153 5.33 9.58 4.12
N ALA A 154 6.28 10.48 3.88
CA ALA A 154 7.27 10.34 2.81
C ALA A 154 8.20 9.14 3.01
N VAL A 155 8.40 8.73 4.26
CA VAL A 155 9.25 7.62 4.71
C VAL A 155 8.48 6.71 5.66
N GLU A 156 7.29 6.27 5.24
CA GLU A 156 6.37 5.45 6.04
C GLU A 156 7.00 4.20 6.68
N SER A 157 8.04 3.65 6.05
CA SER A 157 8.76 2.45 6.49
C SER A 157 9.82 2.72 7.57
N GLU A 158 10.10 3.99 7.87
CA GLU A 158 11.06 4.39 8.88
C GLU A 158 10.52 4.14 10.29
N PHE A 159 11.42 3.78 11.20
CA PHE A 159 11.02 3.59 12.59
C PHE A 159 10.68 4.92 13.27
N ASP A 160 9.97 4.81 14.39
CA ASP A 160 9.58 5.92 15.24
C ASP A 160 10.10 5.75 16.68
N ARG A 161 10.07 6.84 17.45
CA ARG A 161 10.42 6.90 18.87
C ARG A 161 11.80 6.29 19.13
N GLU A 162 11.90 5.42 20.14
CA GLU A 162 13.15 4.76 20.53
C GLU A 162 13.69 3.87 19.40
N ALA A 163 12.83 3.21 18.62
CA ALA A 163 13.25 2.37 17.50
C ALA A 163 13.93 3.17 16.38
N TYR A 164 13.56 4.45 16.18
CA TYR A 164 14.28 5.35 15.28
C TYR A 164 15.71 5.59 15.74
N ILE A 165 15.93 5.76 17.05
CA ILE A 165 17.27 5.94 17.64
C ILE A 165 18.06 4.63 17.53
N GLU A 166 17.43 3.50 17.84
CA GLU A 166 18.04 2.17 17.77
C GLU A 166 18.62 1.86 16.40
N GLU A 167 17.96 2.30 15.34
CA GLU A 167 18.38 2.03 13.97
C GLU A 167 19.80 2.56 13.67
N PHE A 168 20.24 3.64 14.32
CA PHE A 168 21.60 4.17 14.17
C PHE A 168 22.66 3.39 14.97
N LEU A 169 22.22 2.60 15.96
CA LEU A 169 23.07 1.85 16.89
C LEU A 169 23.13 0.36 16.54
N LEU A 170 22.13 -0.16 15.82
CA LEU A 170 21.98 -1.59 15.54
C LEU A 170 22.16 -1.95 14.07
N PRO A 171 22.96 -2.98 13.79
CA PRO A 171 22.97 -3.58 12.47
C PRO A 171 21.72 -4.45 12.26
N TYR A 172 20.92 -4.18 11.22
CA TYR A 172 19.89 -5.11 10.73
C TYR A 172 20.47 -6.46 10.30
N THR A 173 21.70 -6.41 9.80
CA THR A 173 22.57 -7.56 9.52
C THR A 173 23.92 -7.26 10.13
N SER A 174 24.67 -8.26 10.60
CA SER A 174 26.01 -8.08 11.21
C SER A 174 27.02 -7.32 10.33
N SER A 175 26.69 -7.08 9.06
CA SER A 175 27.47 -6.36 8.07
C SER A 175 27.14 -4.86 7.95
N PHE A 176 25.98 -4.38 8.41
CA PHE A 176 25.64 -2.96 8.29
C PHE A 176 26.44 -2.11 9.31
N PRO A 177 27.04 -0.98 8.90
CA PRO A 177 27.77 -0.09 9.80
C PRO A 177 26.86 0.46 10.90
N ARG A 178 27.47 0.80 12.04
CA ARG A 178 26.75 1.39 13.19
C ARG A 178 27.60 2.43 13.88
N TYR A 179 26.96 3.42 14.48
CA TYR A 179 27.61 4.33 15.40
C TYR A 179 27.76 3.66 16.78
N ILE A 180 28.72 4.15 17.56
CA ILE A 180 28.94 3.70 18.96
C ILE A 180 27.87 4.32 19.87
N TYR A 181 27.47 5.57 19.59
CA TYR A 181 26.43 6.26 20.33
C TYR A 181 25.66 7.27 19.46
N ALA A 182 24.47 7.63 19.90
CA ALA A 182 23.65 8.69 19.33
C ALA A 182 23.27 9.66 20.45
N ASP A 183 23.69 10.91 20.33
CA ASP A 183 23.23 12.00 21.17
C ASP A 183 21.88 12.48 20.62
N VAL A 184 20.88 12.67 21.47
CA VAL A 184 19.54 13.14 21.06
C VAL A 184 19.22 14.43 21.78
N LEU A 185 18.89 15.47 21.01
CA LEU A 185 18.40 16.74 21.53
C LEU A 185 16.94 16.58 21.97
N GLN A 186 16.69 16.79 23.26
CA GLN A 186 15.37 16.71 23.87
C GLN A 186 14.64 18.05 23.72
N LYS A 187 13.30 18.03 23.84
CA LYS A 187 12.44 19.24 23.76
C LYS A 187 12.79 20.32 24.77
N ASN A 188 13.35 19.94 25.92
CA ASN A 188 13.82 20.86 26.96
C ASN A 188 15.26 21.40 26.73
N GLY A 189 15.88 21.09 25.60
CA GLY A 189 17.24 21.52 25.25
C GLY A 189 18.37 20.70 25.87
N LEU A 190 18.04 19.72 26.74
CA LEU A 190 19.01 18.76 27.23
C LEU A 190 19.37 17.77 26.12
N VAL A 191 20.55 17.17 26.23
CA VAL A 191 21.00 16.11 25.32
C VAL A 191 21.12 14.83 26.13
N ILE A 192 20.58 13.73 25.62
CA ILE A 192 20.75 12.40 26.20
C ILE A 192 21.57 11.58 25.21
N ARG A 193 22.65 10.95 25.68
CA ARG A 193 23.41 9.99 24.89
C ARG A 193 22.78 8.62 25.03
N TYR A 194 22.49 8.01 23.89
CA TYR A 194 22.05 6.64 23.76
C TYR A 194 23.20 5.80 23.24
N SER A 195 23.51 4.73 23.97
CA SER A 195 24.45 3.69 23.56
C SER A 195 23.80 2.33 23.76
N ARG A 196 24.31 1.29 23.08
CA ARG A 196 23.92 -0.07 23.41
C ARG A 196 25.05 -0.81 24.09
N GLN A 197 24.73 -1.38 25.24
CA GLN A 197 25.58 -2.31 25.96
C GLN A 197 25.02 -3.72 25.81
N ARG A 198 25.92 -4.71 25.78
CA ARG A 198 25.53 -6.11 25.82
C ARG A 198 25.53 -6.55 27.27
N GLU A 199 24.36 -6.95 27.78
CA GLU A 199 24.16 -7.49 29.11
C GLU A 199 23.50 -8.86 28.98
N ASP A 200 24.13 -9.91 29.52
CA ASP A 200 23.56 -11.27 29.60
C ASP A 200 22.87 -11.76 28.32
N GLN A 201 23.57 -11.61 27.18
CA GLN A 201 23.12 -11.93 25.82
C GLN A 201 22.02 -11.04 25.22
N ASN A 202 21.42 -10.16 26.01
CA ASN A 202 20.51 -9.13 25.53
C ASN A 202 21.28 -7.83 25.26
N TRP A 203 20.77 -7.08 24.30
CA TRP A 203 21.23 -5.72 24.12
C TRP A 203 20.32 -4.81 24.94
N VAL A 204 20.90 -3.88 25.70
CA VAL A 204 20.17 -2.91 26.52
C VAL A 204 20.56 -1.51 26.05
N MET A 205 19.59 -0.61 25.98
CA MET A 205 19.83 0.80 25.66
C MET A 205 20.23 1.53 26.93
N GLU A 206 21.48 1.99 26.97
CA GLU A 206 22.01 2.81 28.05
C GLU A 206 21.74 4.29 27.72
N GLN A 207 21.29 5.04 28.71
CA GLN A 207 21.03 6.47 28.60
C GLN A 207 21.93 7.25 29.53
N LYS A 208 22.72 8.18 28.98
CA LYS A 208 23.58 9.08 29.74
C LYS A 208 23.16 10.53 29.53
N PRO A 209 22.58 11.20 30.54
CA PRO A 209 22.19 12.60 30.46
C PRO A 209 23.40 13.54 30.28
N THR A 210 23.21 14.57 29.48
CA THR A 210 24.14 15.70 29.29
C THR A 210 25.60 15.28 29.01
N PRO A 211 25.86 14.47 27.97
CA PRO A 211 27.20 14.03 27.64
C PRO A 211 28.11 15.22 27.28
N HIS A 212 29.38 15.15 27.68
CA HIS A 212 30.43 16.07 27.25
C HIS A 212 31.70 15.29 26.87
N PRO A 213 32.31 15.57 25.70
CA PRO A 213 31.77 16.39 24.61
C PRO A 213 30.57 15.72 23.91
N ARG A 214 29.71 16.54 23.27
CA ARG A 214 28.61 16.07 22.41
C ARG A 214 29.14 15.57 21.06
N ALA A 215 28.35 14.75 20.36
CA ALA A 215 28.60 14.41 18.97
C ALA A 215 28.68 15.67 18.10
N ARG A 216 29.69 15.72 17.22
CA ARG A 216 29.96 16.87 16.35
C ARG A 216 28.98 16.97 15.18
N TYR A 217 28.62 15.84 14.57
CA TYR A 217 27.82 15.84 13.36
C TYR A 217 26.36 15.62 13.70
N ALA A 218 25.51 16.53 13.26
CA ALA A 218 24.09 16.49 13.50
C ALA A 218 23.33 15.89 12.31
N VAL A 219 22.31 15.10 12.60
CA VAL A 219 21.33 14.59 11.64
C VAL A 219 19.97 15.13 12.03
N THR A 220 19.26 15.68 11.05
CA THR A 220 17.91 16.20 11.24
C THR A 220 17.10 16.03 9.96
N TYR A 221 15.82 16.37 10.04
CA TYR A 221 14.93 16.35 8.89
C TYR A 221 13.90 17.48 8.96
N GLU A 222 13.37 17.81 7.79
CA GLU A 222 12.27 18.72 7.57
C GLU A 222 11.20 18.02 6.73
N ASN A 223 9.99 17.92 7.26
CA ASN A 223 8.86 17.34 6.54
C ASN A 223 8.07 18.44 5.85
N ASP A 224 7.67 18.19 4.61
CA ASP A 224 6.74 19.04 3.89
C ASP A 224 5.30 18.66 4.22
N ILE A 225 4.67 19.54 4.98
CA ILE A 225 3.27 19.45 5.40
C ILE A 225 2.39 20.51 4.71
N SER A 226 2.87 21.10 3.61
CA SER A 226 2.13 22.14 2.88
C SER A 226 0.80 21.61 2.34
N TRP A 227 -0.27 22.38 2.52
CA TRP A 227 -1.58 22.01 1.97
C TRP A 227 -1.55 21.84 0.44
N GLU A 228 -0.68 22.59 -0.24
CA GLU A 228 -0.52 22.53 -1.68
C GLU A 228 -0.11 21.14 -2.18
N ASN A 229 0.74 20.44 -1.43
CA ASN A 229 1.11 19.04 -1.70
C ASN A 229 0.10 18.05 -1.10
N ARG A 230 -0.36 18.33 0.12
CA ARG A 230 -1.20 17.40 0.88
C ARG A 230 -2.57 17.20 0.23
N LYS A 231 -3.17 18.22 -0.38
CA LYS A 231 -4.42 18.08 -1.17
C LYS A 231 -4.31 17.06 -2.33
N HIS A 232 -3.09 16.77 -2.79
CA HIS A 232 -2.78 15.79 -3.83
C HIS A 232 -2.27 14.46 -3.27
N TRP A 233 -2.33 14.24 -1.95
CA TRP A 233 -1.74 13.08 -1.28
C TRP A 233 -0.25 12.90 -1.60
N ILE A 234 0.47 14.02 -1.61
CA ILE A 234 1.92 14.07 -1.73
C ILE A 234 2.49 14.43 -0.37
N ALA A 235 3.46 13.64 0.09
CA ALA A 235 4.27 13.89 1.27
C ALA A 235 5.73 14.08 0.84
N GLY A 236 6.45 15.00 1.48
CA GLY A 236 7.88 15.22 1.25
C GLY A 236 8.65 15.20 2.56
N THR A 237 9.91 14.77 2.51
CA THR A 237 10.86 14.90 3.62
C THR A 237 12.24 15.24 3.07
N THR A 238 12.97 16.09 3.77
CA THR A 238 14.37 16.40 3.48
C THR A 238 15.21 16.11 4.71
N ILE A 239 16.08 15.12 4.62
CA ILE A 239 17.10 14.82 5.63
C ILE A 239 18.27 15.79 5.42
N LYS A 240 18.85 16.29 6.51
CA LYS A 240 20.02 17.17 6.49
C LYS A 240 21.08 16.66 7.47
N ILE A 241 22.33 16.76 7.04
CA ILE A 241 23.52 16.41 7.83
C ILE A 241 24.38 17.66 7.98
N ILE A 242 24.72 18.01 9.21
CA ILE A 242 25.30 19.31 9.56
C ILE A 242 26.55 19.10 10.41
N ASP A 243 27.63 19.80 10.11
CA ASP A 243 28.77 19.92 11.03
C ASP A 243 28.47 20.99 12.07
N THR A 244 28.21 20.62 13.33
CA THR A 244 27.84 21.60 14.37
C THR A 244 28.99 22.51 14.79
N LYS A 245 30.25 22.16 14.45
CA LYS A 245 31.41 22.99 14.76
C LYS A 245 31.55 24.16 13.78
N THR A 246 31.29 23.93 12.50
CA THR A 246 31.38 24.95 11.44
C THR A 246 30.02 25.51 11.03
N ASN A 247 28.93 24.88 11.50
CA ASN A 247 27.55 25.15 11.10
C ASN A 247 27.32 25.01 9.58
N GLU A 248 28.02 24.06 8.95
CA GLU A 248 27.94 23.81 7.51
C GLU A 248 26.98 22.64 7.19
N LEU A 249 26.17 22.79 6.15
CA LEU A 249 25.38 21.70 5.57
C LEU A 249 26.32 20.78 4.79
N MET A 250 26.53 19.56 5.30
CA MET A 250 27.40 18.56 4.68
C MET A 250 26.69 17.79 3.58
N ALA A 251 25.41 17.47 3.79
CA ALA A 251 24.61 16.74 2.81
C ALA A 251 23.11 16.92 3.07
N GLU A 252 22.31 16.76 2.03
CA GLU A 252 20.85 16.69 2.11
C GLU A 252 20.28 15.58 1.22
N LYS A 253 19.17 14.97 1.64
CA LYS A 253 18.42 14.00 0.84
C LYS A 253 16.95 14.36 0.87
N THR A 254 16.40 14.73 -0.28
CA THR A 254 14.97 15.03 -0.43
C THR A 254 14.25 13.84 -1.05
N MET A 255 13.12 13.44 -0.46
CA MET A 255 12.29 12.33 -0.91
C MET A 255 10.83 12.72 -0.90
N TYR A 256 10.05 12.13 -1.80
CA TYR A 256 8.60 12.31 -1.83
C TYR A 256 7.87 10.97 -1.94
N ALA A 257 6.67 10.91 -1.38
CA ALA A 257 5.71 9.84 -1.58
C ALA A 257 4.40 10.42 -2.14
N PHE A 258 3.78 9.72 -3.09
CA PHE A 258 2.51 10.09 -3.71
C PHE A 258 1.57 8.90 -3.77
N VAL A 259 0.34 9.07 -3.27
CA VAL A 259 -0.70 8.01 -3.30
C VAL A 259 -1.55 8.14 -4.57
N PRO A 260 -1.46 7.21 -5.54
CA PRO A 260 -2.17 7.32 -6.83
C PRO A 260 -3.69 7.43 -6.73
N GLU A 261 -4.30 6.71 -5.78
CA GLU A 261 -5.75 6.72 -5.59
C GLU A 261 -6.20 7.84 -4.62
N LEU A 262 -5.33 8.80 -4.31
CA LEU A 262 -5.62 9.97 -3.47
C LEU A 262 -6.27 9.58 -2.13
N GLY A 263 -5.66 8.59 -1.46
CA GLY A 263 -6.13 8.08 -0.17
C GLY A 263 -7.24 7.03 -0.24
N TYR A 264 -7.89 6.87 -1.40
CA TYR A 264 -8.99 5.91 -1.53
C TYR A 264 -8.49 4.46 -1.43
N SER A 265 -9.25 3.63 -0.70
CA SER A 265 -9.08 2.17 -0.68
C SER A 265 -10.44 1.50 -0.80
N LYS A 266 -10.66 0.76 -1.89
CA LYS A 266 -11.89 -0.03 -2.11
C LYS A 266 -12.10 -1.11 -1.03
N PHE A 267 -11.00 -1.60 -0.45
CA PHE A 267 -11.02 -2.58 0.64
C PHE A 267 -10.43 -1.91 1.88
N GLU A 268 -11.28 -1.61 2.85
CA GLU A 268 -10.94 -0.84 4.07
C GLU A 268 -10.26 -1.67 5.16
N GLN A 269 -9.98 -2.96 4.92
CA GLN A 269 -9.52 -3.87 5.96
C GLN A 269 -8.17 -3.48 6.56
N ASN A 270 -7.30 -2.79 5.82
CA ASN A 270 -6.10 -2.15 6.38
C ASN A 270 -5.62 -1.00 5.48
N PRO A 271 -6.24 0.19 5.54
CA PRO A 271 -5.88 1.31 4.69
C PRO A 271 -4.60 1.93 5.23
N ASN A 272 -3.46 1.50 4.69
CA ASN A 272 -2.24 2.29 4.66
C ASN A 272 -2.06 2.80 3.22
N PRO A 273 -2.65 3.96 2.85
CA PRO A 273 -2.52 4.49 1.50
C PRO A 273 -1.06 4.89 1.22
N TRP A 274 -0.35 5.43 2.23
CA TRP A 274 1.04 5.86 2.13
C TRP A 274 2.00 4.71 1.81
N GLY A 275 1.82 3.54 2.42
CA GLY A 275 2.63 2.35 2.14
C GLY A 275 2.54 1.83 0.70
N ARG A 276 1.46 2.18 -0.03
CA ARG A 276 1.28 1.86 -1.45
C ARG A 276 1.64 3.01 -2.38
N GLY A 277 2.16 4.10 -1.83
CA GLY A 277 2.53 5.29 -2.58
C GLY A 277 3.67 5.01 -3.55
N MET A 278 3.65 5.71 -4.68
CA MET A 278 4.84 5.87 -5.52
C MET A 278 5.83 6.75 -4.76
N ARG A 279 7.12 6.43 -4.86
CA ARG A 279 8.16 7.17 -4.14
C ARG A 279 9.21 7.68 -5.11
N CYS A 280 9.83 8.81 -4.76
CA CYS A 280 11.02 9.28 -5.43
C CYS A 280 12.11 9.69 -4.42
N PRO A 281 13.40 9.41 -4.70
CA PRO A 281 13.95 8.78 -5.91
C PRO A 281 13.42 7.38 -6.21
N SER A 282 13.17 7.09 -7.50
CA SER A 282 12.59 5.81 -7.92
C SER A 282 13.64 4.70 -7.90
N GLY A 283 13.27 3.50 -7.46
CA GLY A 283 14.16 2.34 -7.43
C GLY A 283 14.90 2.14 -6.12
N GLU A 284 14.81 3.09 -5.18
CA GLU A 284 15.25 2.88 -3.80
C GLU A 284 14.27 1.95 -3.06
N SER A 285 14.84 0.98 -2.35
CA SER A 285 14.12 0.16 -1.38
C SER A 285 13.68 1.00 -0.16
N GLU A 286 12.71 0.48 0.59
CA GLU A 286 12.27 1.09 1.85
C GLU A 286 13.39 1.27 2.87
N PHE A 287 14.45 0.45 2.79
CA PHE A 287 15.64 0.53 3.64
C PHE A 287 16.60 1.66 3.19
N GLU A 288 16.74 1.88 1.88
CA GLU A 288 17.58 2.95 1.33
C GLU A 288 17.01 4.35 1.55
N GLN A 289 15.69 4.44 1.74
CA GLN A 289 14.99 5.69 2.06
C GLN A 289 15.17 6.11 3.53
N ARG A 290 15.59 5.20 4.41
CA ARG A 290 15.76 5.51 5.83
C ARG A 290 16.92 6.46 6.06
N THR A 291 16.76 7.29 7.07
CA THR A 291 17.71 8.33 7.47
C THR A 291 19.07 7.74 7.80
N VAL A 292 19.11 6.57 8.46
CA VAL A 292 20.36 5.88 8.80
C VAL A 292 21.21 5.56 7.56
N THR A 293 20.57 5.14 6.48
CA THR A 293 21.26 4.69 5.26
C THR A 293 21.92 5.88 4.57
N PHE A 294 21.22 7.01 4.50
CA PHE A 294 21.81 8.24 4.02
C PHE A 294 22.90 8.78 4.97
N ALA A 295 22.66 8.75 6.28
CA ALA A 295 23.61 9.24 7.28
C ALA A 295 24.95 8.51 7.20
N ILE A 296 24.95 7.18 7.08
CA ILE A 296 26.18 6.37 7.03
C ILE A 296 26.99 6.61 5.75
N LYS A 297 26.34 6.96 4.62
CA LYS A 297 27.06 7.35 3.39
C LYS A 297 27.88 8.63 3.57
N VAL A 298 27.46 9.50 4.49
CA VAL A 298 28.05 10.84 4.68
C VAL A 298 28.95 10.88 5.91
N LEU A 299 28.50 10.28 7.01
CA LEU A 299 29.18 10.20 8.30
C LEU A 299 29.65 8.76 8.51
N ILE A 300 30.79 8.42 7.91
CA ILE A 300 31.28 7.05 7.82
C ILE A 300 31.68 6.58 9.24
N PRO A 301 31.02 5.54 9.79
CA PRO A 301 31.29 5.12 11.14
C PRO A 301 32.72 4.59 11.34
N SER A 302 33.27 4.75 12.54
CA SER A 302 34.66 4.36 12.85
C SER A 302 34.95 2.86 12.73
N ASN A 303 33.94 2.01 12.94
CA ASN A 303 34.07 0.56 12.72
C ASN A 303 34.14 0.19 11.22
N LEU A 304 33.45 0.93 10.36
CA LEU A 304 33.51 0.76 8.91
C LEU A 304 34.82 1.32 8.36
N SER A 305 35.20 2.53 8.79
CA SER A 305 36.46 3.18 8.40
C SER A 305 37.67 2.26 8.65
N ARG A 306 37.69 1.57 9.79
CA ARG A 306 38.73 0.57 10.11
C ARG A 306 38.69 -0.67 9.20
N ARG A 307 37.52 -1.13 8.74
CA ARG A 307 37.44 -2.26 7.79
C ARG A 307 38.00 -1.84 6.42
N LEU A 308 37.56 -0.69 5.91
CA LEU A 308 37.99 -0.15 4.60
C LEU A 308 39.49 0.15 4.52
N GLN A 309 40.17 0.36 5.65
CA GLN A 309 41.62 0.58 5.72
C GLN A 309 42.44 -0.72 5.80
N ASN A 310 41.81 -1.85 6.15
CA ASN A 310 42.47 -3.14 6.33
C ASN A 310 42.28 -4.09 5.14
N ASP A 311 41.47 -3.70 4.15
CA ASP A 311 41.25 -4.38 2.86
C ASP A 311 42.08 -3.68 1.75
#